data_AF-A0A0M2USI0-F1
#
_entry.id   AF-A0A0M2USI0-F1
#
_cell.length_a   1.000
_cell.length_b   1.000
_cell.length_c   1.000
_cell.angle_alpha   90.00
_cell.angle_beta   90.00
_cell.angle_gamma   90.00
#
_symmetry.space_group_name_H-M   'P 1'
#
loop_
_entity.id
_entity.type
_entity.pdbx_description
1 polymer ?
#
loop_
_entity_poly.entity_id
_entity_poly.type
_entity_poly.pdbx_seq_one_letter_code
_entity_poly.pdbx_strand_id
1 'polypeptide(L)'
;MSEILEIPDQAAQQKRPDERPVGKMIVVIFMAYLVCFSGFLLYGIIQFWPVSFALPVKDGAPPDQLVIFLFKKFPISDEKRTLLIVILSGALGSLVHALRSFYKYVGNKELVWSWLAMYIMLPFVGATLGLVLYLIILGGFFSSQSTMQQTNPFGFMAMAALAGLFSEQAILKLKTVAETLLTKPETMGNPLSVDKEGLESKEKQEDAEKKPPQQNPETTSGKPH
;
A
#
# COMPACT_ATOMS: atom_id res chain seq x y z
N MET A 1 46.74 5.36 -27.12
CA MET A 1 46.84 3.96 -26.70
C MET A 1 46.29 3.89 -25.28
N SER A 2 44.96 3.88 -25.17
CA SER A 2 44.23 3.76 -23.91
C SER A 2 43.59 2.39 -23.92
N GLU A 3 44.29 1.45 -23.28
CA GLU A 3 43.83 0.10 -23.04
C GLU A 3 42.58 0.18 -22.16
N ILE A 4 41.42 0.04 -22.79
CA ILE A 4 40.15 -0.11 -22.08
C ILE A 4 40.24 -1.46 -21.39
N LEU A 5 40.42 -1.41 -20.06
CA LEU A 5 40.30 -2.54 -19.15
C LEU A 5 38.91 -3.16 -19.35
N GLU A 6 38.83 -4.18 -20.21
CA GLU A 6 37.68 -5.08 -20.28
C GLU A 6 37.59 -5.79 -18.93
N ILE A 7 36.77 -5.25 -18.04
CA ILE A 7 36.34 -5.97 -16.84
C ILE A 7 35.56 -7.18 -17.36
N PRO A 8 36.04 -8.42 -17.15
CA PRO A 8 35.34 -9.58 -17.67
C PRO A 8 33.95 -9.64 -17.03
N ASP A 9 32.96 -9.94 -17.86
CA ASP A 9 31.54 -10.15 -17.55
C ASP A 9 31.34 -11.38 -16.63
N GLN A 10 31.94 -11.34 -15.45
CA GLN A 10 31.91 -12.38 -14.42
C GLN A 10 30.71 -12.18 -13.48
N ALA A 11 29.97 -11.09 -13.61
CA ALA A 11 28.77 -10.82 -12.83
C ALA A 11 27.53 -11.57 -13.35
N ALA A 12 27.57 -12.14 -14.56
CA ALA A 12 26.41 -12.73 -15.22
C ALA A 12 26.15 -14.23 -14.91
N GLN A 13 27.00 -14.91 -14.12
CA GLN A 13 26.88 -16.37 -13.92
C GLN A 13 27.03 -16.87 -12.47
N GLN A 14 26.70 -16.05 -11.48
CA GLN A 14 26.45 -16.61 -10.14
C GLN A 14 25.07 -17.27 -10.11
N LYS A 15 25.00 -18.49 -10.67
CA LYS A 15 23.83 -19.37 -10.59
C LYS A 15 23.45 -19.48 -9.11
N ARG A 16 22.24 -19.04 -8.75
CA ARG A 16 21.82 -18.91 -7.36
C ARG A 16 21.96 -20.29 -6.68
N PRO A 17 22.51 -20.40 -5.46
CA PRO A 17 22.96 -21.68 -4.90
C PRO A 17 21.88 -22.74 -4.60
N ASP A 18 20.62 -22.55 -5.00
CA ASP A 18 19.50 -23.36 -4.52
C ASP A 18 18.35 -23.57 -5.53
N GLU A 19 18.61 -23.48 -6.85
CA GLU A 19 17.60 -23.72 -7.90
C GLU A 19 17.28 -25.22 -8.10
N ARG A 20 16.82 -25.90 -7.04
CA ARG A 20 16.28 -27.26 -7.18
C ARG A 20 14.87 -27.15 -7.77
N PRO A 21 14.62 -27.64 -9.00
CA PRO A 21 13.27 -27.65 -9.55
C PRO A 21 12.37 -28.57 -8.72
N VAL A 22 11.10 -28.20 -8.61
CA VAL A 22 10.12 -28.99 -7.88
C VAL A 22 9.74 -30.25 -8.67
N GLY A 23 9.71 -31.41 -8.00
CA GLY A 23 9.31 -32.67 -8.63
C GLY A 23 7.83 -32.69 -9.03
N LYS A 24 7.49 -33.37 -10.12
CA LYS A 24 6.12 -33.44 -10.68
C LYS A 24 5.05 -33.83 -9.65
N MET A 25 5.35 -34.76 -8.74
CA MET A 25 4.42 -35.18 -7.69
C MET A 25 4.04 -34.03 -6.76
N ILE A 26 5.02 -33.22 -6.35
CA ILE A 26 4.77 -32.05 -5.49
C ILE A 26 4.00 -30.98 -6.26
N VAL A 27 4.29 -30.78 -7.55
CA VAL A 27 3.50 -29.85 -8.39
C VAL A 27 2.02 -30.24 -8.39
N VAL A 28 1.70 -31.53 -8.58
CA VAL A 28 0.31 -32.02 -8.58
C VAL A 28 -0.34 -31.86 -7.21
N ILE A 29 0.36 -32.21 -6.13
CA ILE A 29 -0.14 -32.04 -4.75
C ILE A 29 -0.40 -30.56 -4.45
N PHE A 30 0.52 -29.68 -4.84
CA PHE A 30 0.40 -28.24 -4.59
C PHE A 30 -0.72 -27.61 -5.42
N MET A 31 -0.91 -28.06 -6.65
CA MET A 31 -2.04 -27.67 -7.49
C MET A 31 -3.37 -28.07 -6.83
N ALA A 32 -3.49 -29.31 -6.34
CA ALA A 32 -4.67 -29.76 -5.63
C ALA A 32 -4.91 -28.92 -4.36
N TYR A 33 -3.86 -28.64 -3.59
CA TYR A 33 -3.93 -27.75 -2.43
C TYR A 33 -4.47 -26.37 -2.79
N LEU A 34 -3.93 -25.69 -3.80
CA LEU A 34 -4.36 -24.35 -4.21
C LEU A 34 -5.84 -24.34 -4.65
N VAL A 35 -6.27 -25.35 -5.39
CA VAL A 35 -7.66 -25.48 -5.85
C VAL A 35 -8.60 -25.76 -4.67
N CYS A 36 -8.27 -26.73 -3.81
CA CYS A 36 -9.07 -27.05 -2.63
C CYS A 36 -9.15 -25.87 -1.67
N PHE A 37 -8.05 -25.14 -1.47
CA PHE A 37 -8.02 -23.98 -0.60
C PHE A 37 -8.85 -22.82 -1.18
N SER A 38 -8.82 -22.61 -2.50
CA SER A 38 -9.71 -21.67 -3.17
C SER A 38 -11.19 -22.03 -2.98
N GLY A 39 -11.53 -23.30 -3.18
CA GLY A 39 -12.88 -23.82 -2.91
C GLY A 39 -13.31 -23.62 -1.46
N PHE A 40 -12.40 -23.82 -0.50
CA PHE A 40 -12.66 -23.61 0.92
C PHE A 40 -12.93 -22.13 1.24
N LEU A 41 -12.15 -21.19 0.68
CA LEU A 41 -12.38 -19.75 0.86
C LEU A 41 -13.71 -19.31 0.23
N LEU A 42 -14.03 -19.80 -0.97
CA LEU A 42 -15.30 -19.54 -1.63
C LEU A 42 -16.48 -20.10 -0.82
N TYR A 43 -16.36 -21.33 -0.32
CA TYR A 43 -17.35 -21.91 0.59
C TYR A 43 -17.56 -21.03 1.83
N GLY A 44 -16.48 -20.55 2.44
CA GLY A 44 -16.55 -19.60 3.56
C GLY A 44 -17.32 -18.32 3.20
N ILE A 45 -16.99 -17.68 2.07
CA ILE A 45 -17.67 -16.45 1.62
C ILE A 45 -19.17 -16.69 1.40
N ILE A 46 -19.54 -17.81 0.77
CA ILE A 46 -20.94 -18.18 0.54
C ILE A 46 -21.65 -18.45 1.88
N GLN A 47 -21.00 -19.15 2.80
CA GLN A 47 -21.60 -19.54 4.07
C GLN A 47 -21.80 -18.36 5.03
N PHE A 48 -20.90 -17.37 4.97
CA PHE A 48 -20.96 -16.13 5.75
C PHE A 48 -21.56 -14.96 4.96
N TRP A 49 -22.18 -15.23 3.80
CA TRP A 49 -22.79 -14.19 2.98
C TRP A 49 -23.81 -13.36 3.80
N PRO A 50 -23.83 -12.03 3.64
CA PRO A 50 -24.76 -11.18 4.38
C PRO A 50 -26.20 -11.48 3.91
N VAL A 51 -27.04 -12.00 4.82
CA VAL A 51 -28.45 -12.34 4.54
C VAL A 51 -29.39 -11.18 4.89
N SER A 52 -28.88 -10.13 5.52
CA SER A 52 -29.65 -8.98 6.01
C SER A 52 -30.32 -8.15 4.91
N PHE A 53 -30.08 -8.45 3.63
CA PHE A 53 -30.82 -7.89 2.49
C PHE A 53 -32.10 -8.65 2.13
N ALA A 54 -32.30 -9.87 2.64
CA ALA A 54 -33.35 -10.77 2.14
C ALA A 54 -34.67 -10.68 2.89
N LEU A 55 -34.74 -10.07 4.09
CA LEU A 55 -35.98 -10.05 4.89
C LEU A 55 -36.19 -8.71 5.63
N PRO A 56 -37.41 -8.14 5.60
CA PRO A 56 -37.75 -6.97 6.40
C PRO A 56 -37.67 -7.31 7.89
N VAL A 57 -36.85 -6.58 8.64
CA VAL A 57 -36.70 -6.71 10.10
C VAL A 57 -38.01 -6.29 10.75
N LYS A 58 -38.78 -7.24 11.26
CA LYS A 58 -40.11 -6.97 11.78
C LYS A 58 -40.15 -6.50 13.24
N ASP A 59 -39.08 -6.66 14.02
CA ASP A 59 -39.11 -6.41 15.47
C ASP A 59 -37.74 -5.96 16.03
N GLY A 60 -37.31 -4.72 15.73
CA GLY A 60 -36.43 -3.88 16.58
C GLY A 60 -35.01 -4.35 16.96
N ALA A 61 -34.63 -5.61 16.77
CA ALA A 61 -33.29 -6.15 16.98
C ALA A 61 -33.03 -7.20 15.90
N PRO A 62 -31.94 -7.11 15.11
CA PRO A 62 -31.57 -8.19 14.22
C PRO A 62 -31.25 -9.42 15.08
N PRO A 63 -32.02 -10.52 15.01
CA PRO A 63 -31.68 -11.72 15.75
C PRO A 63 -30.33 -12.22 15.24
N ASP A 64 -29.39 -12.54 16.14
CA ASP A 64 -28.13 -13.19 15.79
C ASP A 64 -28.42 -14.36 14.84
N GLN A 65 -28.09 -14.19 13.58
CA GLN A 65 -28.51 -15.15 12.58
C GLN A 65 -27.60 -16.37 12.64
N LEU A 66 -28.22 -17.55 12.82
CA LEU A 66 -27.53 -18.83 12.90
C LEU A 66 -26.84 -19.14 11.58
N VAL A 67 -25.51 -19.29 11.61
CA VAL A 67 -24.72 -19.78 10.48
C VAL A 67 -24.37 -21.25 10.71
N ILE A 68 -24.46 -22.06 9.65
CA ILE A 68 -24.10 -23.48 9.67
C ILE A 68 -22.72 -23.60 9.02
N PHE A 69 -21.66 -23.71 9.81
CA PHE A 69 -20.31 -23.90 9.28
C PHE A 69 -19.82 -25.31 9.56
N LEU A 70 -19.48 -26.05 8.49
CA LEU A 70 -19.23 -27.49 8.53
C LEU A 70 -20.43 -28.27 9.13
N PHE A 71 -20.39 -28.52 10.44
CA PHE A 71 -21.37 -29.32 11.18
C PHE A 71 -21.92 -28.60 12.42
N LYS A 72 -21.47 -27.37 12.69
CA LYS A 72 -21.88 -26.62 13.89
C LYS A 72 -22.73 -25.42 13.49
N LYS A 73 -23.81 -25.23 14.24
CA LYS A 73 -24.65 -24.03 14.18
C LYS A 73 -24.24 -23.10 15.31
N PHE A 74 -23.99 -21.84 15.01
CA PHE A 74 -23.72 -20.85 16.04
C PHE A 74 -24.25 -19.46 15.62
N PRO A 75 -24.65 -18.64 16.60
CA PRO A 75 -25.02 -17.25 16.36
C PRO A 75 -23.78 -16.44 16.00
N ILE A 76 -23.89 -15.57 14.99
CA ILE A 76 -22.84 -14.60 14.65
C ILE A 76 -23.46 -13.23 14.39
N SER A 77 -22.94 -12.24 15.11
CA SER A 77 -23.25 -10.82 14.92
C SER A 77 -22.78 -10.33 13.54
N ASP A 78 -23.51 -9.38 12.96
CA ASP A 78 -23.26 -8.81 11.62
C ASP A 78 -21.86 -8.19 11.47
N GLU A 79 -21.32 -7.59 12.54
CA GLU A 79 -19.97 -7.01 12.56
C GLU A 79 -18.90 -8.08 12.36
N LYS A 80 -19.00 -9.17 13.14
CA LYS A 80 -18.07 -10.30 13.08
C LYS A 80 -18.16 -10.99 11.73
N ARG A 81 -19.37 -11.09 11.17
CA ARG A 81 -19.60 -11.64 9.83
C ARG A 81 -18.92 -10.80 8.76
N THR A 82 -19.09 -9.47 8.80
CA THR A 82 -18.46 -8.54 7.85
C THR A 82 -16.94 -8.60 7.93
N LEU A 83 -16.38 -8.64 9.13
CA LEU A 83 -14.95 -8.81 9.33
C LEU A 83 -14.44 -10.13 8.73
N LEU A 84 -15.15 -11.25 8.96
CA LEU A 84 -14.77 -12.55 8.41
C LEU A 84 -14.79 -12.57 6.87
N ILE A 85 -15.87 -12.10 6.24
CA ILE A 85 -15.97 -12.11 4.77
C ILE A 85 -14.92 -11.21 4.11
N VAL A 86 -14.52 -10.11 4.77
CA VAL A 86 -13.42 -9.24 4.31
C VAL A 86 -12.08 -9.97 4.37
N ILE A 87 -11.77 -10.63 5.50
CA ILE A 87 -10.55 -11.44 5.63
C ILE A 87 -10.51 -12.54 4.56
N LEU A 88 -11.62 -13.26 4.37
CA LEU A 88 -11.71 -14.33 3.38
C LEU A 88 -11.58 -13.80 1.94
N SER A 89 -12.17 -12.64 1.66
CA SER A 89 -12.09 -11.99 0.34
C SER A 89 -10.67 -11.50 0.04
N GLY A 90 -9.97 -10.92 1.02
CA GLY A 90 -8.56 -10.55 0.89
C GLY A 90 -7.66 -11.78 0.65
N ALA A 91 -7.88 -12.86 1.40
CA ALA A 91 -7.18 -14.13 1.19
C ALA A 91 -7.42 -14.66 -0.22
N LEU A 92 -8.68 -14.68 -0.67
CA LEU A 92 -9.07 -15.16 -1.99
C LEU A 92 -8.42 -14.34 -3.11
N GLY A 93 -8.39 -13.01 -2.99
CA GLY A 93 -7.72 -12.14 -3.95
C GLY A 93 -6.23 -12.49 -4.13
N SER A 94 -5.50 -12.62 -3.02
CA SER A 94 -4.08 -13.00 -3.07
C SER A 94 -3.87 -14.45 -3.54
N LEU A 95 -4.85 -15.33 -3.32
CA LEU A 95 -4.81 -16.69 -3.84
C LEU A 95 -4.96 -16.70 -5.37
N VAL A 96 -5.78 -15.81 -5.96
CA VAL A 96 -5.83 -15.64 -7.42
C VAL A 96 -4.48 -15.19 -7.98
N HIS A 97 -3.79 -14.29 -7.30
CA HIS A 97 -2.40 -13.93 -7.63
C HIS A 97 -1.47 -15.16 -7.57
N ALA A 98 -1.56 -15.96 -6.50
CA ALA A 98 -0.78 -17.18 -6.33
C ALA A 98 -1.03 -18.20 -7.45
N LEU A 99 -2.30 -18.47 -7.81
CA LEU A 99 -2.66 -19.35 -8.92
C LEU A 99 -2.08 -18.85 -10.25
N ARG A 100 -2.18 -17.54 -10.50
CA ARG A 100 -1.67 -16.93 -11.74
C ARG A 100 -0.16 -17.12 -11.88
N SER A 101 0.56 -16.81 -10.81
CA SER A 101 2.00 -17.00 -10.73
C SER A 101 2.34 -18.49 -10.88
N PHE A 102 1.68 -19.36 -10.13
CA PHE A 102 1.93 -20.80 -10.13
C PHE A 102 1.80 -21.43 -11.52
N TYR A 103 0.70 -21.18 -12.27
CA TYR A 103 0.56 -21.77 -13.61
C TYR A 103 1.67 -21.32 -14.55
N LYS A 104 2.13 -20.06 -14.42
CA LYS A 104 3.19 -19.50 -15.25
C LYS A 104 4.53 -20.20 -14.96
N TYR A 105 4.92 -20.31 -13.69
CA TYR A 105 6.19 -20.95 -13.31
C TYR A 105 6.19 -22.46 -13.59
N VAL A 106 5.07 -23.13 -13.39
CA VAL A 106 4.93 -24.55 -13.74
C VAL A 106 4.99 -24.76 -15.25
N GLY A 107 4.28 -23.93 -16.03
CA GLY A 107 4.28 -24.00 -17.50
C GLY A 107 5.66 -23.77 -18.10
N ASN A 108 6.44 -22.85 -17.52
CA ASN A 108 7.81 -22.55 -17.94
C ASN A 108 8.87 -23.52 -17.38
N LYS A 109 8.51 -24.44 -16.48
CA LYS A 109 9.44 -25.33 -15.73
C LYS A 109 10.45 -24.57 -14.87
N GLU A 110 10.05 -23.41 -14.35
CA GLU A 110 10.89 -22.51 -13.53
C GLU A 110 10.50 -22.55 -12.04
N LEU A 111 9.58 -23.43 -11.64
CA LEU A 111 9.17 -23.57 -10.24
C LEU A 111 10.25 -24.25 -9.40
N VAL A 112 10.79 -23.52 -8.41
CA VAL A 112 11.79 -24.00 -7.45
C VAL A 112 11.22 -24.05 -6.02
N TRP A 113 11.84 -24.85 -5.15
CA TRP A 113 11.33 -25.15 -3.80
C TRP A 113 11.11 -23.93 -2.89
N SER A 114 11.99 -22.93 -2.96
CA SER A 114 11.91 -21.73 -2.12
C SER A 114 10.64 -20.91 -2.35
N TRP A 115 10.01 -21.03 -3.52
CA TRP A 115 8.77 -20.33 -3.86
C TRP A 115 7.53 -20.95 -3.21
N LEU A 116 7.57 -22.22 -2.80
CA LEU A 116 6.40 -22.87 -2.19
C LEU A 116 6.00 -22.19 -0.87
N ALA A 117 6.99 -21.78 -0.07
CA ALA A 117 6.75 -21.04 1.16
C ALA A 117 6.06 -19.69 0.89
N MET A 118 6.50 -18.98 -0.17
CA MET A 118 5.87 -17.74 -0.61
C MET A 118 4.40 -17.97 -0.94
N TYR A 119 4.08 -18.97 -1.77
CA TYR A 119 2.69 -19.27 -2.15
C TYR A 119 1.79 -19.65 -0.97
N ILE A 120 2.32 -20.32 0.05
CA ILE A 120 1.59 -20.62 1.29
C ILE A 120 1.31 -19.34 2.08
N MET A 121 2.24 -18.37 2.08
CA MET A 121 2.10 -17.11 2.81
C MET A 121 1.19 -16.09 2.11
N LEU A 122 1.08 -16.12 0.78
CA LEU A 122 0.30 -15.15 0.00
C LEU A 122 -1.15 -14.95 0.51
N PRO A 123 -1.93 -16.01 0.77
CA PRO A 123 -3.27 -15.88 1.34
C PRO A 123 -3.35 -15.11 2.65
N PHE A 124 -2.34 -15.28 3.52
CA PHE A 124 -2.27 -14.57 4.79
C PHE A 124 -1.91 -13.09 4.60
N VAL A 125 -1.07 -12.78 3.61
CA VAL A 125 -0.78 -11.40 3.21
C VAL A 125 -2.06 -10.72 2.72
N GLY A 126 -2.81 -11.34 1.81
CA GLY A 126 -4.08 -10.79 1.33
C GLY A 126 -5.13 -10.64 2.42
N ALA A 127 -5.27 -11.63 3.31
CA ALA A 127 -6.15 -11.58 4.47
C ALA A 127 -5.84 -10.39 5.38
N THR A 128 -4.57 -10.23 5.73
CA THR A 128 -4.10 -9.15 6.61
C THR A 128 -4.30 -7.80 5.96
N LEU A 129 -4.00 -7.68 4.67
CA LEU A 129 -4.15 -6.43 3.94
C LEU A 129 -5.62 -6.02 3.80
N GLY A 130 -6.52 -6.99 3.55
CA GLY A 130 -7.96 -6.77 3.56
C GLY A 130 -8.45 -6.27 4.92
N LEU A 131 -7.97 -6.87 6.02
CA LEU A 131 -8.28 -6.44 7.38
C LEU A 131 -7.78 -5.00 7.66
N VAL A 132 -6.55 -4.67 7.26
CA VAL A 132 -6.00 -3.32 7.43
C VAL A 132 -6.86 -2.29 6.69
N LEU A 133 -7.25 -2.56 5.45
CA LEU A 133 -8.12 -1.65 4.70
C LEU A 133 -9.51 -1.50 5.34
N TYR A 134 -10.08 -2.60 5.84
CA TYR A 134 -11.34 -2.54 6.58
C TYR A 134 -11.24 -1.61 7.79
N LEU A 135 -10.17 -1.72 8.59
CA LEU A 135 -9.95 -0.88 9.76
C LEU A 135 -9.70 0.59 9.39
N ILE A 136 -8.94 0.86 8.33
CA ILE A 136 -8.71 2.23 7.83
C ILE A 136 -10.03 2.86 7.39
N ILE A 137 -10.85 2.12 6.63
CA ILE A 137 -12.12 2.65 6.15
C ILE A 137 -13.07 2.87 7.33
N LEU A 138 -13.18 1.89 8.24
CA LEU A 138 -14.08 1.95 9.37
C LEU A 138 -13.68 3.04 10.39
N GLY A 139 -12.39 3.19 10.68
CA GLY A 139 -11.90 4.19 11.63
C GLY A 139 -11.72 5.60 11.04
N GLY A 140 -11.50 5.70 9.73
CA GLY A 140 -11.23 6.98 9.05
C GLY A 140 -12.46 7.65 8.43
N PHE A 141 -13.38 6.87 7.84
CA PHE A 141 -14.52 7.41 7.08
C PHE A 141 -15.86 7.30 7.81
N PHE A 142 -15.97 6.43 8.81
CA PHE A 142 -17.20 6.23 9.57
C PHE A 142 -17.00 6.72 11.01
N SER A 143 -17.96 7.50 11.53
CA SER A 143 -17.97 7.84 12.96
C SER A 143 -18.43 6.64 13.77
N SER A 144 -18.06 6.57 15.07
CA SER A 144 -18.49 5.51 16.00
C SER A 144 -20.01 5.40 16.18
N GLN A 145 -20.79 6.34 15.63
CA GLN A 145 -22.26 6.33 15.61
C GLN A 145 -22.88 5.71 14.35
N SER A 146 -22.08 5.34 13.34
CA SER A 146 -22.60 4.74 12.10
C SER A 146 -23.12 3.34 12.37
N THR A 147 -24.44 3.14 12.36
CA THR A 147 -25.03 1.79 12.47
C THR A 147 -24.59 0.92 11.29
N MET A 148 -24.23 -0.34 11.55
CA MET A 148 -23.81 -1.32 10.53
C MET A 148 -24.87 -1.60 9.44
N GLN A 149 -26.11 -1.16 9.65
CA GLN A 149 -27.16 -1.15 8.62
C GLN A 149 -26.87 -0.17 7.47
N GLN A 150 -26.02 0.84 7.68
CA GLN A 150 -25.65 1.83 6.65
C GLN A 150 -24.36 1.48 5.91
N THR A 151 -23.57 0.54 6.43
CA THR A 151 -22.32 0.09 5.81
C THR A 151 -22.60 -1.05 4.84
N ASN A 152 -22.17 -0.89 3.58
CA ASN A 152 -22.37 -1.92 2.57
C ASN A 152 -21.24 -2.98 2.65
N PRO A 153 -21.51 -4.22 3.13
CA PRO A 153 -20.49 -5.27 3.26
C PRO A 153 -19.87 -5.65 1.90
N PHE A 154 -20.59 -5.48 0.79
CA PHE A 154 -20.07 -5.77 -0.56
C PHE A 154 -18.93 -4.84 -0.96
N GLY A 155 -18.99 -3.57 -0.54
CA GLY A 155 -17.93 -2.61 -0.81
C GLY A 155 -16.62 -3.02 -0.13
N PHE A 156 -16.69 -3.40 1.15
CA PHE A 156 -15.51 -3.87 1.88
C PHE A 156 -14.93 -5.16 1.31
N MET A 157 -15.78 -6.12 0.94
CA MET A 157 -15.33 -7.37 0.31
C MET A 157 -14.62 -7.11 -1.02
N ALA A 158 -15.19 -6.26 -1.89
CA ALA A 158 -14.60 -5.93 -3.18
C ALA A 158 -13.23 -5.25 -3.01
N MET A 159 -13.12 -4.28 -2.12
CA MET A 159 -11.86 -3.59 -1.84
C MET A 159 -10.81 -4.53 -1.23
N ALA A 160 -11.21 -5.39 -0.30
CA ALA A 160 -10.32 -6.39 0.29
C ALA A 160 -9.80 -7.39 -0.75
N ALA A 161 -10.68 -7.90 -1.62
CA ALA A 161 -10.31 -8.80 -2.71
C ALA A 161 -9.33 -8.15 -3.69
N LEU A 162 -9.59 -6.89 -4.09
CA LEU A 162 -8.68 -6.14 -4.95
C LEU A 162 -7.32 -5.92 -4.27
N ALA A 163 -7.32 -5.55 -2.99
CA ALA A 163 -6.08 -5.35 -2.25
C ALA A 163 -5.28 -6.65 -2.12
N GLY A 164 -5.95 -7.78 -1.86
CA GLY A 164 -5.29 -9.09 -1.87
C GLY A 164 -4.72 -9.46 -3.23
N LEU A 165 -5.49 -9.25 -4.31
CA LEU A 165 -5.08 -9.55 -5.69
C LEU A 165 -3.87 -8.73 -6.13
N PHE A 166 -3.80 -7.48 -5.67
CA PHE A 166 -2.76 -6.50 -5.99
C PHE A 166 -1.96 -6.12 -4.74
N SER A 167 -1.59 -7.10 -3.92
CA SER A 167 -1.00 -6.86 -2.59
C SER A 167 0.26 -6.00 -2.63
N GLU A 168 1.12 -6.20 -3.61
CA GLU A 168 2.32 -5.38 -3.81
C GLU A 168 1.96 -3.91 -4.06
N GLN A 169 1.02 -3.66 -4.99
CA GLN A 169 0.60 -2.30 -5.34
C GLN A 169 -0.14 -1.63 -4.18
N ALA A 170 -0.98 -2.38 -3.47
CA ALA A 170 -1.70 -1.89 -2.31
C ALA A 170 -0.76 -1.53 -1.15
N ILE A 171 0.27 -2.34 -0.86
CA ILE A 171 1.30 -2.01 0.14
C ILE A 171 2.05 -0.74 -0.26
N LEU A 172 2.43 -0.59 -1.52
CA LEU A 172 3.11 0.61 -2.01
C LEU A 172 2.24 1.87 -1.84
N LYS A 173 0.92 1.77 -2.09
CA LYS A 173 0.01 2.89 -1.86
C LYS A 173 -0.23 3.19 -0.39
N LEU A 174 -0.36 2.18 0.46
CA LEU A 174 -0.43 2.38 1.91
C LEU A 174 0.82 3.06 2.45
N LYS A 175 2.00 2.71 1.92
CA LYS A 175 3.25 3.41 2.25
C LYS A 175 3.18 4.89 1.88
N THR A 176 2.76 5.23 0.66
CA THR A 176 2.60 6.64 0.25
C THR A 176 1.65 7.41 1.17
N VAL A 177 0.52 6.81 1.55
CA VAL A 177 -0.43 7.43 2.48
C VAL A 177 0.21 7.63 3.86
N ALA A 178 0.88 6.61 4.39
CA ALA A 178 1.57 6.69 5.69
C ALA A 178 2.66 7.77 5.70
N GLU A 179 3.47 7.85 4.64
CA GLU A 179 4.48 8.90 4.48
C GLU A 179 3.84 10.29 4.44
N THR A 180 2.73 10.45 3.71
CA THR A 180 2.01 11.72 3.65
C THR A 180 1.48 12.16 5.01
N LEU A 181 0.97 11.22 5.82
CA LEU A 181 0.40 11.51 7.14
C LEU A 181 1.45 11.74 8.22
N LEU A 182 2.61 11.08 8.13
CA LEU A 182 3.68 11.12 9.14
C LEU A 182 4.79 12.12 8.82
N THR A 183 4.81 12.70 7.62
CA THR A 183 5.81 13.72 7.26
C THR A 183 5.57 14.99 8.08
N LYS A 184 6.64 15.53 8.67
CA LYS A 184 6.61 16.81 9.40
C LYS A 184 6.18 17.90 8.42
N PRO A 185 5.23 18.80 8.77
CA PRO A 185 4.91 19.92 7.91
C PRO A 185 6.20 20.68 7.58
N GLU A 186 6.39 20.99 6.30
CA GLU A 186 7.43 21.89 5.80
C GLU A 186 7.51 23.05 6.79
N THR A 187 8.67 23.22 7.45
CA THR A 187 8.85 24.37 8.33
C THR A 187 8.79 25.56 7.40
N MET A 188 7.65 26.26 7.37
CA MET A 188 7.53 27.55 6.70
C MET A 188 8.74 28.35 7.18
N GLY A 189 9.70 28.56 6.28
CA GLY A 189 10.85 29.39 6.55
C GLY A 189 10.32 30.69 7.11
N ASN A 190 10.78 31.03 8.31
CA ASN A 190 10.31 32.17 9.07
C ASN A 190 10.16 33.37 8.13
N PRO A 191 8.93 33.85 7.83
CA PRO A 191 8.74 34.93 6.84
C PRO A 191 9.45 36.23 7.26
N LEU A 192 9.93 36.30 8.49
CA LEU A 192 10.67 37.42 9.07
C LEU A 192 12.17 37.49 8.70
N SER A 193 12.74 36.52 7.97
CA SER A 193 14.13 36.65 7.49
C SER A 193 14.25 37.39 6.17
N VAL A 194 13.14 37.59 5.44
CA VAL A 194 13.15 38.33 4.16
C VAL A 194 13.30 39.84 4.36
N ASP A 195 12.91 40.36 5.53
CA ASP A 195 12.86 41.81 5.75
C ASP A 195 14.16 42.41 6.30
N LYS A 196 15.09 41.61 6.84
CA LYS A 196 16.34 42.14 7.42
C LYS A 196 17.36 42.55 6.36
N GLU A 197 17.47 41.82 5.25
CA GLU A 197 18.41 42.18 4.17
C GLU A 197 17.98 43.45 3.43
N GLY A 198 16.67 43.74 3.35
CA GLY A 198 16.12 44.96 2.76
C GLY A 198 16.22 46.21 3.65
N LEU A 199 16.30 46.03 4.98
CA LEU A 199 16.46 47.12 5.95
C LEU A 199 17.93 47.54 6.09
N GLU A 200 18.86 46.59 6.14
CA GLU A 200 20.31 46.89 6.19
C GLU A 200 20.82 47.59 4.92
N SER A 201 20.22 47.30 3.77
CA SER A 201 20.55 47.94 2.50
C SER A 201 19.99 49.35 2.37
N LYS A 202 18.81 49.63 2.96
CA LYS A 202 18.24 50.98 3.06
C LYS A 202 18.99 51.87 4.05
N GLU A 203 19.39 51.33 5.20
CA GLU A 203 20.13 52.09 6.23
C GLU A 203 21.53 52.49 5.73
N LYS A 204 22.21 51.61 4.97
CA LYS A 204 23.49 51.93 4.31
C LYS A 204 23.37 52.93 3.15
N GLN A 205 22.23 53.00 2.46
CA GLN A 205 21.99 53.99 1.41
C GLN A 205 21.64 55.37 1.97
N GLU A 206 20.84 55.43 3.04
CA GLU A 206 20.46 56.70 3.67
C GLU A 206 21.66 57.40 4.36
N ASP A 207 22.60 56.63 4.92
CA ASP A 207 23.86 57.17 5.48
C ASP A 207 24.84 57.67 4.40
N ALA A 208 24.78 57.11 3.19
CA ALA A 208 25.61 57.57 2.06
C ALA A 208 25.07 58.87 1.45
N GLU A 209 23.76 59.10 1.49
CA GLU A 209 23.10 60.26 0.90
C GLU A 209 23.16 61.52 1.79
N LYS A 210 23.34 61.38 3.11
CA LYS A 210 23.46 62.52 4.05
C LYS A 210 24.85 63.15 4.13
N LYS A 211 25.86 62.66 3.40
CA LYS A 211 27.21 63.24 3.43
C LYS A 211 27.32 64.39 2.41
N PRO A 212 27.65 65.63 2.82
CA PRO A 212 27.75 66.76 1.89
C PRO A 212 28.86 66.55 0.85
N PRO A 213 28.75 67.11 -0.38
CA PRO A 213 29.77 66.97 -1.41
C PRO A 213 31.09 67.59 -0.97
N GLN A 214 32.18 66.80 -0.97
CA GLN A 214 33.53 67.34 -0.96
C GLN A 214 33.79 68.03 -2.30
N GLN A 215 33.95 69.34 -2.25
CA GLN A 215 34.34 70.20 -3.36
C GLN A 215 35.79 69.86 -3.76
N ASN A 216 36.00 69.33 -4.97
CA ASN A 216 37.34 69.01 -5.48
C ASN A 216 37.80 70.11 -6.47
N PRO A 217 39.06 70.58 -6.39
CA PRO A 217 39.56 71.68 -7.21
C PRO A 217 39.84 71.29 -8.67
N GLU A 218 39.73 72.28 -9.55
CA GLU A 218 39.92 72.26 -11.00
C GLU A 218 41.19 71.51 -11.46
N THR A 219 41.02 70.65 -12.47
CA THR A 219 42.12 70.11 -13.28
C THR A 219 42.01 70.64 -14.71
N THR A 220 42.72 71.72 -15.03
CA THR A 220 42.99 72.12 -16.42
C THR A 220 44.34 71.53 -16.85
N SER A 221 44.24 70.52 -17.72
CA SER A 221 45.36 69.89 -18.43
C SER A 221 46.01 70.88 -19.40
N GLY A 222 47.34 71.01 -19.37
CA GLY A 222 48.13 71.51 -20.51
C GLY A 222 47.92 70.61 -21.73
N LYS A 223 48.22 70.99 -22.99
CA LYS A 223 49.28 71.82 -23.57
C LYS A 223 49.02 71.86 -25.13
N PRO A 224 50.00 72.17 -25.99
CA PRO A 224 50.48 73.46 -26.53
C PRO A 224 50.00 73.80 -27.97
N HIS A 225 50.08 75.08 -28.35
CA HIS A 225 50.72 75.58 -29.59
C HIS A 225 51.05 77.07 -29.45
#